data_AF-A0A259TK32-F1
#
_entry.id   AF-A0A259TK32-F1
#
_cell.length_a   1.000
_cell.length_b   1.000
_cell.length_c   1.000
_cell.angle_alpha   90.00
_cell.angle_beta   90.00
_cell.angle_gamma   90.00
#
_symmetry.space_group_name_H-M   'P 1'
#
loop_
_entity.id
_entity.type
_entity.pdbx_description
1 polymer ?
#
loop_
_entity_poly.entity_id
_entity_poly.type
_entity_poly.pdbx_seq_one_letter_code
_entity_poly.pdbx_strand_id
1 'polypeptide(L)' 'MSDNRDWQADMERKIGELVQVKGDNMRYDWTIRLKKWHEETGQSIYFITRPGYEGWFSNAALMDKEAEA' A
#
# COMPACT_ATOMS: atom_id res chain seq x y z
N MET A 1 22.11 -14.44 -5.04
CA MET A 1 21.19 -13.62 -5.87
C MET A 1 19.80 -14.26 -5.93
N SER A 2 19.21 -14.59 -4.77
CA SER A 2 17.90 -15.28 -4.70
C SER A 2 16.77 -14.42 -4.15
N ASP A 3 17.05 -13.22 -3.64
CA ASP A 3 16.03 -12.34 -3.04
C ASP A 3 15.04 -11.73 -4.04
N ASN A 4 15.46 -11.49 -5.28
CA ASN A 4 14.72 -10.62 -6.20
C ASN A 4 13.56 -11.30 -6.94
N ARG A 5 13.37 -12.62 -6.80
CA ARG A 5 12.27 -13.37 -7.45
C ARG A 5 11.16 -13.74 -6.47
N ASP A 6 11.53 -14.18 -5.27
CA ASP A 6 10.57 -14.41 -4.18
C ASP A 6 9.86 -13.10 -3.78
N TRP A 7 10.58 -11.97 -3.76
CA TRP A 7 9.98 -10.69 -3.41
C TRP A 7 8.94 -10.19 -4.43
N GLN A 8 9.09 -10.55 -5.71
CA GLN A 8 8.27 -10.04 -6.81
C GLN A 8 6.94 -10.79 -6.81
N ALA A 9 7.01 -12.11 -6.57
CA ALA A 9 5.86 -12.97 -6.37
C ALA A 9 5.06 -12.60 -5.10
N ASP A 10 5.73 -12.18 -4.02
CA ASP A 10 5.04 -11.71 -2.80
C ASP A 10 4.38 -10.33 -3.01
N MET A 11 5.00 -9.46 -3.82
CA MET A 11 4.45 -8.16 -4.19
C MET A 11 3.20 -8.26 -5.07
N GLU A 12 3.13 -9.23 -5.98
CA GLU A 12 1.94 -9.43 -6.83
C GLU A 12 0.72 -9.94 -6.05
N ARG A 13 0.93 -10.75 -4.99
CA ARG A 13 -0.18 -11.34 -4.21
C ARG A 13 -1.09 -10.31 -3.53
N LYS A 14 -0.58 -9.11 -3.25
CA LYS A 14 -1.33 -8.04 -2.58
C LYS A 14 -1.88 -6.99 -3.54
N ILE A 15 -1.55 -7.09 -4.84
CA ILE A 15 -2.11 -6.22 -5.88
C ILE A 15 -3.54 -6.70 -6.18
N GLY A 16 -4.48 -5.76 -6.13
CA GLY A 16 -5.91 -6.02 -6.26
C GLY A 16 -6.64 -6.09 -4.92
N GLU A 17 -5.94 -6.06 -3.78
CA GLU A 17 -6.58 -6.00 -2.47
C GLU A 17 -7.21 -4.63 -2.21
N LEU A 18 -8.39 -4.65 -1.58
CA LEU A 18 -9.09 -3.47 -1.10
C LEU A 18 -8.59 -3.12 0.30
N VAL A 19 -8.22 -1.86 0.50
CA VAL A 19 -7.74 -1.31 1.77
C VAL A 19 -8.52 -0.06 2.15
N GLN A 20 -8.70 0.15 3.46
CA GLN A 20 -9.44 1.31 3.97
C GLN A 20 -8.52 2.52 4.23
N VAL A 21 -8.60 3.44 3.27
CA VAL A 21 -8.17 4.83 3.19
C VAL A 21 -8.84 5.84 4.14
N LYS A 22 -8.41 6.13 5.38
CA LYS A 22 -9.03 7.27 6.13
C LYS A 22 -8.38 8.61 5.77
N GLY A 23 -9.07 9.46 5.02
CA GLY A 23 -8.73 10.87 4.79
C GLY A 23 -9.77 11.79 5.44
N ASP A 24 -9.35 12.92 6.02
CA ASP A 24 -10.19 14.01 6.57
C ASP A 24 -11.60 13.59 7.08
N ASN A 25 -11.63 12.66 8.05
CA ASN A 25 -12.85 12.12 8.70
C ASN A 25 -13.72 11.12 7.92
N MET A 26 -13.32 10.68 6.72
CA MET A 26 -14.01 9.64 5.95
C MET A 26 -13.10 8.45 5.67
N ARG A 27 -13.64 7.23 5.77
CA ARG A 27 -12.98 6.00 5.30
C ARG A 27 -13.39 5.76 3.86
N TYR A 28 -12.41 5.58 3.00
CA TYR A 28 -12.60 5.27 1.60
C TYR A 28 -12.02 3.90 1.32
N ASP A 29 -12.68 3.13 0.48
CA ASP A 29 -12.11 1.89 -0.02
C ASP A 29 -11.22 2.21 -1.22
N TRP A 30 -9.94 1.87 -1.11
CA TRP A 30 -8.95 2.04 -2.16
C TRP A 30 -8.43 0.68 -2.58
N THR A 31 -8.08 0.52 -3.85
CA THR A 31 -7.47 -0.72 -4.35
C THR A 31 -5.97 -0.56 -4.46
N ILE A 32 -5.21 -1.48 -3.90
CA ILE A 32 -3.76 -1.57 -4.14
C ILE A 32 -3.54 -2.00 -5.59
N ARG A 33 -2.84 -1.17 -6.35
CA ARG A 33 -2.48 -1.43 -7.75
C ARG A 33 -1.03 -1.84 -7.88
N LEU A 34 -0.17 -1.34 -6.98
CA LEU A 34 1.23 -1.67 -6.98
C LEU A 34 1.81 -1.59 -5.58
N LYS A 35 2.82 -2.42 -5.30
CA LYS A 35 3.68 -2.28 -4.12
C LYS A 35 5.12 -2.19 -4.62
N LYS A 36 5.89 -1.25 -4.08
CA LYS A 36 7.33 -1.12 -4.31
C LYS A 36 8.06 -1.01 -2.98
N TRP A 37 9.28 -1.52 -2.95
CA TRP A 37 10.21 -1.23 -1.88
C TRP A 37 10.94 0.08 -2.21
N HIS A 38 11.01 0.97 -1.23
CA HIS A 38 11.76 2.20 -1.32
C HIS A 38 13.07 2.03 -0.54
N GLU A 39 14.15 1.77 -1.25
CA GLU A 39 15.46 1.39 -0.68
C GLU A 39 16.04 2.47 0.23
N GLU A 40 15.89 3.75 -0.13
CA GLU A 40 16.45 4.87 0.62
C GLU A 40 15.82 5.03 2.01
N THR A 41 14.54 4.70 2.16
CA THR A 41 13.82 4.82 3.43
C THR A 41 13.63 3.47 4.12
N GLY A 42 13.97 2.36 3.47
CA GLY A 42 13.71 1.01 3.95
C GLY A 42 12.22 0.75 4.22
N GLN A 43 11.33 1.28 3.37
CA GLN A 43 9.88 1.15 3.56
C GLN A 43 9.19 0.64 2.31
N SER A 44 8.08 -0.08 2.49
CA SER A 44 7.16 -0.38 1.38
C SER A 44 6.28 0.83 1.07
N ILE A 45 6.24 1.21 -0.20
CA ILE A 45 5.29 2.17 -0.78
C ILE A 45 4.27 1.42 -1.63
N TYR A 46 3.03 1.89 -1.62
CA TYR A 46 1.90 1.28 -2.28
C TYR A 46 1.25 2.32 -3.17
N PHE A 47 1.07 1.98 -4.44
CA PHE A 47 0.23 2.75 -5.33
C PHE A 47 -1.20 2.26 -5.16
N ILE A 48 -2.08 3.14 -4.70
CA ILE A 48 -3.49 2.85 -4.47
C ILE A 48 -4.36 3.78 -5.31
N THR A 49 -5.50 3.27 -5.76
CA THR A 49 -6.45 4.02 -6.59
C THR A 49 -7.87 3.93 -6.04
N ARG A 50 -8.64 5.00 -6.21
CA ARG A 50 -10.10 5.04 -6.05
C ARG A 50 -10.72 5.82 -7.23
N PRO A 51 -12.04 5.77 -7.45
CA PRO A 51 -12.66 6.56 -8.52
C PRO A 51 -12.30 8.06 -8.40
N GLY A 52 -11.62 8.59 -9.44
CA GLY A 52 -11.19 9.99 -9.51
C GLY A 52 -9.92 10.35 -8.74
N TYR A 53 -9.24 9.41 -8.07
CA TYR A 53 -8.00 9.69 -7.33
C TYR A 53 -7.01 8.53 -7.38
N GLU A 54 -5.73 8.86 -7.44
CA GLU A 54 -4.63 7.89 -7.37
C GLU A 54 -3.44 8.49 -6.62
N GLY A 55 -2.65 7.66 -5.95
CA GLY A 55 -1.50 8.15 -5.20
C GLY A 55 -0.62 7.05 -4.62
N TRP A 56 0.58 7.45 -4.23
CA TRP A 56 1.56 6.59 -3.57
C TRP A 56 1.56 6.85 -2.06
N PHE A 57 1.49 5.78 -1.28
CA PHE A 57 1.38 5.83 0.18
C PHE A 57 2.35 4.83 0.80
N SER A 58 3.01 5.21 1.90
CA SER A 58 3.86 4.27 2.65
C SER A 58 3.01 3.34 3.54
N ASN A 59 3.58 2.20 3.94
CA ASN A 59 2.92 1.28 4.87
C ASN A 59 2.47 1.98 6.16
N ALA A 60 3.29 2.89 6.69
CA ALA A 60 2.96 3.66 7.89
C ALA A 60 1.69 4.49 7.69
N ALA A 61 1.55 5.16 6.54
CA ALA A 61 0.36 5.95 6.22
C ALA A 61 -0.93 5.11 6.08
N LEU A 62 -0.79 3.83 5.75
CA LEU A 62 -1.91 2.88 5.67
C LEU A 62 -2.25 2.25 7.04
N MET A 63 -1.24 1.99 7.87
CA MET A 63 -1.34 1.25 9.14
C MET A 63 -1.60 2.13 10.38
N ASP A 64 -1.48 3.46 10.28
CA ASP A 64 -1.62 4.42 11.39
C ASP A 64 -3.02 4.45 12.07
N LYS A 65 -3.88 3.44 11.85
CA LYS A 65 -5.25 3.38 12.39
C LYS A 65 -5.67 2.07 13.03
N GLU A 66 -4.84 1.03 13.04
CA GLU A 66 -5.17 -0.19 13.81
C GLU A 66 -4.88 -0.05 15.32
N ALA A 67 -4.16 1.01 15.74
CA ALA A 67 -3.78 1.21 17.15
C ALA A 67 -4.77 2.06 17.99
N GLU A 68 -5.90 2.51 17.42
CA GLU A 68 -6.95 3.27 18.11
C GLU A 68 -8.32 2.56 17.99
N ALA A 69 -8.37 1.29 18.43
CA ALA A 69 -9.62 0.55 18.64
C ALA A 69 -9.64 -0.06 20.05
#